data_AF-M3GBE7-F1
#
_entry.id   AF-M3GBE7-F1
#
_cell.length_a   1.000
_cell.length_b   1.000
_cell.length_c   1.000
_cell.angle_alpha   90.00
_cell.angle_beta   90.00
_cell.angle_gamma   90.00
#
_symmetry.space_group_name_H-M   'P 1'
#
loop_
_entity.id
_entity.type
_entity.pdbx_description
1 polymer ?
#
loop_
_entity_poly.entity_id
_entity_poly.type
_entity_poly.pdbx_seq_one_letter_code
_entity_poly.pdbx_strand_id
1 'polypeptide(L)'
;MFQIVVDSNEPSILEESNFQKLEEIAKVNYSTTGGEKLSLISPYEFGFLTIKKGSLDFAERKEIESHVEHTFQFLSKIPWTGDLKMVPSIAHAHHEKLDGTGYPRGLTADSIPIQSKIMAISDIFDALTDKDRPYKRAVPIERALDILQMEARENHVDQDLLKIFIEGKVYDKLYYSGYLR
;
A
#
# COMPACT_ATOMS: atom_id res chain seq x y z
N MET A 1 21.00 22.00 -0.71
CA MET A 1 21.53 20.62 -0.76
C MET A 1 21.08 19.83 0.46
N PHE A 2 21.55 20.15 1.68
CA PHE A 2 21.17 19.43 2.89
C PHE A 2 19.65 19.35 3.12
N GLN A 3 18.93 20.47 2.99
CA GLN A 3 17.47 20.47 3.16
C GLN A 3 16.74 19.51 2.23
N ILE A 4 17.20 19.35 0.98
CA ILE A 4 16.60 18.42 0.02
C ILE A 4 16.74 16.97 0.49
N VAL A 5 17.91 16.61 1.03
CA VAL A 5 18.15 15.27 1.59
C VAL A 5 17.25 15.05 2.80
N VAL A 6 17.15 16.03 3.70
CA VAL A 6 16.28 15.96 4.88
C VAL A 6 14.81 15.79 4.46
N ASP A 7 14.32 16.63 3.56
CA ASP A 7 12.93 16.58 3.09
C ASP A 7 12.60 15.26 2.38
N SER A 8 13.56 14.72 1.62
CA SER A 8 13.40 13.45 0.88
C SER A 8 13.57 12.21 1.76
N ASN A 9 14.08 12.38 2.99
CA ASN A 9 14.19 11.32 3.98
C ASN A 9 12.96 11.23 4.90
N GLU A 10 11.91 12.00 4.60
CA GLU A 10 10.62 11.94 5.29
C GLU A 10 9.61 11.13 4.47
N PRO A 11 8.76 10.30 5.11
CA PRO A 11 7.78 9.47 4.42
C PRO A 11 6.66 10.33 3.81
N SER A 12 6.90 10.83 2.61
CA SER A 12 6.04 11.74 1.87
C SER A 12 5.99 11.36 0.37
N ILE A 13 5.24 12.13 -0.43
CA ILE A 13 5.31 11.98 -1.89
C ILE A 13 6.52 12.79 -2.36
N LEU A 14 7.46 12.13 -3.01
CA LEU A 14 8.63 12.80 -3.54
C LEU A 14 8.24 13.68 -4.74
N GLU A 15 8.49 14.98 -4.63
CA GLU A 15 8.30 15.91 -5.74
C GLU A 15 9.35 15.68 -6.83
N GLU A 16 8.94 15.80 -8.10
CA GLU A 16 9.84 15.69 -9.26
C GLU A 16 11.02 16.69 -9.17
N SER A 17 10.77 17.88 -8.60
CA SER A 17 11.79 18.90 -8.38
C SER A 17 12.87 18.47 -7.38
N ASN A 18 12.51 17.62 -6.41
CA ASN A 18 13.45 17.09 -5.42
C ASN A 18 14.19 15.88 -5.99
N PHE A 19 13.53 15.03 -6.78
CA PHE A 19 14.19 13.92 -7.49
C PHE A 19 15.36 14.42 -8.35
N GLN A 20 15.13 15.43 -9.19
CA GLN A 20 16.18 16.01 -10.06
C GLN A 20 17.34 16.60 -9.24
N LYS A 21 17.04 17.25 -8.10
CA LYS A 21 18.08 17.79 -7.22
C LYS A 21 18.89 16.65 -6.57
N LEU A 22 18.27 15.54 -6.20
CA LEU A 22 18.98 14.38 -5.66
C LEU A 22 19.92 13.77 -6.70
N GLU A 23 19.55 13.73 -7.98
CA GLU A 23 20.44 13.28 -9.06
C GLU A 23 21.70 14.15 -9.17
N GLU A 24 21.56 15.47 -9.01
CA GLU A 24 22.71 16.38 -8.99
C GLU A 24 23.56 16.20 -7.74
N ILE A 25 22.94 15.97 -6.57
CA ILE A 25 23.64 15.70 -5.30
C ILE A 25 24.43 14.39 -5.38
N ALA A 26 23.89 13.35 -6.02
CA ALA A 26 24.56 12.06 -6.20
C ALA A 26 25.85 12.16 -7.02
N LYS A 27 26.00 13.19 -7.87
CA LYS A 27 27.20 13.44 -8.66
C LYS A 27 28.29 14.19 -7.88
N VAL A 28 27.94 14.78 -6.73
CA VAL A 28 28.90 15.51 -5.88
C VAL A 28 29.82 14.52 -5.21
N ASN A 29 31.12 14.77 -5.30
CA ASN A 29 32.15 13.98 -4.63
C ASN A 29 33.02 14.88 -3.76
N TYR A 30 33.53 14.34 -2.66
CA TYR A 30 34.48 15.01 -1.78
C TYR A 30 35.72 14.13 -1.58
N SER A 31 36.82 14.76 -1.17
CA SER A 31 38.06 14.06 -0.84
C SER A 31 38.25 14.01 0.68
N THR A 32 38.60 12.84 1.20
CA THR A 32 38.98 12.68 2.61
C THR A 32 40.40 13.22 2.84
N THR A 33 40.78 13.43 4.09
CA THR A 33 42.17 13.80 4.46
C THR A 33 43.18 12.73 4.07
N GLY A 34 42.74 11.49 3.84
CA GLY A 34 43.55 10.38 3.32
C GLY A 34 43.64 10.31 1.79
N GLY A 35 43.01 11.24 1.07
CA GLY A 35 43.04 11.31 -0.40
C GLY A 35 42.01 10.42 -1.11
N GLU A 36 41.14 9.72 -0.37
CA GLU A 36 40.05 8.94 -0.95
C GLU A 36 38.97 9.87 -1.49
N LYS A 37 38.37 9.51 -2.63
CA LYS A 37 37.27 10.25 -3.23
C LYS A 37 35.96 9.51 -2.97
N LEU A 38 35.06 10.12 -2.21
CA LEU A 38 33.76 9.56 -1.84
C LEU A 38 32.63 10.37 -2.46
N SER A 39 31.53 9.71 -2.80
CA SER A 39 30.29 10.38 -3.19
C SER A 39 29.64 10.99 -1.95
N LEU A 40 29.02 12.16 -2.12
CA LEU A 40 28.37 12.87 -1.03
C LEU A 40 27.19 12.08 -0.44
N ILE A 41 26.45 11.39 -1.32
CA ILE A 41 25.49 10.35 -0.96
C ILE A 41 25.87 9.07 -1.69
N SER A 42 25.77 7.94 -1.01
CA SER A 42 26.05 6.63 -1.59
C SER A 42 24.95 6.21 -2.58
N PRO A 43 25.22 5.29 -3.52
CA PRO A 43 24.19 4.71 -4.38
C PRO A 43 23.06 4.03 -3.57
N TYR A 44 23.40 3.49 -2.40
CA TYR A 44 22.44 2.92 -1.46
C TYR A 44 21.47 4.00 -0.94
N GLU A 45 22.00 5.08 -0.35
CA GLU A 45 21.18 6.19 0.16
C GLU A 45 20.35 6.85 -0.94
N PHE A 46 20.95 7.05 -2.13
CA PHE A 46 20.24 7.60 -3.28
C PHE A 46 19.03 6.74 -3.68
N GLY A 47 19.15 5.41 -3.62
CA GLY A 47 18.05 4.49 -3.88
C GLY A 47 16.85 4.71 -2.96
N PHE A 48 17.10 4.93 -1.66
CA PHE A 48 16.03 5.20 -0.69
C PHE A 48 15.45 6.61 -0.81
N LEU A 49 16.31 7.63 -0.98
CA LEU A 49 15.88 9.03 -1.09
C LEU A 49 15.05 9.29 -2.36
N THR A 50 15.10 8.40 -3.35
CA THR A 50 14.37 8.52 -4.62
C THR A 50 13.08 7.69 -4.67
N ILE A 51 12.68 7.04 -3.57
CA ILE A 51 11.40 6.34 -3.47
C ILE A 51 10.26 7.36 -3.62
N LYS A 52 9.49 7.24 -4.72
CA LYS A 52 8.44 8.22 -5.05
C LYS A 52 7.30 8.28 -4.05
N LYS A 53 6.93 7.14 -3.48
CA LYS A 53 5.79 7.01 -2.55
C LYS A 53 6.03 5.85 -1.58
N GLY A 54 5.93 6.15 -0.29
CA GLY A 54 6.20 5.21 0.79
C GLY A 54 7.67 5.18 1.17
N SER A 55 8.07 4.21 1.98
CA SER A 55 9.42 4.12 2.55
C SER A 55 10.12 2.81 2.22
N LEU A 56 9.47 1.93 1.46
CA LEU A 56 9.99 0.60 1.15
C LEU A 56 10.69 0.62 -0.19
N ASP A 57 11.90 0.06 -0.22
CA ASP A 57 12.55 -0.28 -1.46
C ASP A 57 11.81 -1.44 -2.18
N PHE A 58 12.33 -1.85 -3.33
CA PHE A 58 11.73 -2.94 -4.11
C PHE A 58 11.75 -4.29 -3.38
N ALA A 59 12.85 -4.61 -2.69
CA ALA A 59 13.01 -5.88 -1.99
C ALA A 59 12.13 -5.95 -0.74
N GLU A 60 12.10 -4.86 0.04
CA GLU A 60 11.24 -4.70 1.21
C GLU A 60 9.77 -4.74 0.82
N ARG A 61 9.38 -4.05 -0.25
CA ARG A 61 8.00 -4.12 -0.77
C ARG A 61 7.62 -5.55 -1.14
N LYS A 62 8.49 -6.25 -1.87
CA LYS A 62 8.25 -7.65 -2.26
C LYS A 62 8.12 -8.56 -1.05
N GLU A 63 8.92 -8.34 0.00
CA GLU A 63 8.82 -9.10 1.24
C GLU A 63 7.48 -8.84 1.95
N ILE A 64 7.04 -7.58 2.03
CA ILE A 64 5.72 -7.26 2.60
C ILE A 64 4.60 -7.90 1.76
N GLU A 65 4.64 -7.81 0.43
CA GLU A 65 3.64 -8.41 -0.46
C GLU A 65 3.59 -9.95 -0.34
N SER A 66 4.70 -10.59 0.06
CA SER A 66 4.78 -12.05 0.25
C SER A 66 3.81 -12.59 1.31
N HIS A 67 3.31 -11.75 2.22
CA HIS A 67 2.37 -12.18 3.27
C HIS A 67 1.11 -12.83 2.70
N VAL A 68 0.67 -12.42 1.50
CA VAL A 68 -0.50 -12.97 0.82
C VAL A 68 -0.25 -14.41 0.38
N GLU A 69 0.93 -14.66 -0.17
CA GLU A 69 1.38 -15.99 -0.59
C GLU A 69 1.58 -16.90 0.64
N HIS A 70 2.23 -16.40 1.69
CA HIS A 70 2.38 -17.14 2.94
C HIS A 70 1.02 -17.49 3.56
N THR A 71 0.07 -16.54 3.59
CA THR A 71 -1.29 -16.76 4.07
C THR A 71 -2.00 -17.84 3.27
N PHE A 72 -1.92 -17.78 1.93
CA PHE A 72 -2.48 -18.82 1.07
C PHE A 72 -1.89 -20.20 1.38
N GLN A 73 -0.57 -20.31 1.54
CA GLN A 73 0.11 -21.56 1.85
C GLN A 73 -0.29 -22.13 3.21
N PHE A 74 -0.45 -21.27 4.22
CA PHE A 74 -0.93 -21.70 5.54
C PHE A 74 -2.38 -22.17 5.49
N LEU A 75 -3.27 -21.36 4.91
CA LEU A 75 -4.69 -21.68 4.83
C LEU A 75 -4.94 -22.92 3.96
N SER A 76 -4.13 -23.17 2.93
CA SER A 76 -4.25 -24.36 2.06
C SER A 76 -3.94 -25.67 2.76
N LYS A 77 -3.27 -25.65 3.92
CA LYS A 77 -3.00 -26.85 4.74
C LYS A 77 -4.17 -27.23 5.65
N ILE A 78 -5.14 -26.34 5.82
CA ILE A 78 -6.29 -26.57 6.69
C ILE A 78 -7.35 -27.36 5.90
N PRO A 79 -7.91 -28.45 6.45
CA PRO A 79 -8.95 -29.23 5.79
C PRO A 79 -10.30 -28.50 5.92
N TRP A 80 -10.48 -27.43 5.14
CA TRP A 80 -11.73 -26.67 5.09
C TRP A 80 -12.91 -27.55 4.67
N THR A 81 -14.04 -27.36 5.32
CA THR A 81 -15.28 -28.09 5.04
C THR A 81 -16.27 -27.20 4.29
N GLY A 82 -17.14 -27.82 3.49
CA GLY A 82 -18.31 -27.19 2.86
C GLY A 82 -18.03 -25.82 2.24
N ASP A 83 -18.70 -24.80 2.78
CA ASP A 83 -18.71 -23.43 2.27
C ASP A 83 -17.39 -22.68 2.48
N LEU A 84 -16.50 -23.16 3.35
CA LEU A 84 -15.23 -22.50 3.68
C LEU A 84 -14.06 -22.91 2.77
N LYS A 85 -14.29 -23.83 1.83
CA LYS A 85 -13.23 -24.34 0.92
C LYS A 85 -12.53 -23.24 0.11
N MET A 86 -13.18 -22.11 -0.10
CA MET A 86 -12.65 -20.98 -0.88
C MET A 86 -11.81 -20.02 -0.06
N VAL A 87 -11.77 -20.14 1.28
CA VAL A 87 -11.04 -19.21 2.16
C VAL A 87 -9.59 -18.98 1.72
N PRO A 88 -8.79 -20.01 1.38
CA PRO A 88 -7.43 -19.77 0.89
C PRO A 88 -7.39 -18.90 -0.37
N SER A 89 -8.20 -19.22 -1.37
CA SER A 89 -8.24 -18.47 -2.64
C SER A 89 -8.74 -17.04 -2.46
N ILE A 90 -9.69 -16.84 -1.54
CA ILE A 90 -10.22 -15.52 -1.22
C ILE A 90 -9.12 -14.66 -0.60
N ALA A 91 -8.43 -15.18 0.41
CA ALA A 91 -7.31 -14.51 1.06
C ALA A 91 -6.13 -14.31 0.10
N HIS A 92 -5.92 -15.20 -0.87
CA HIS A 92 -4.82 -15.03 -1.85
C HIS A 92 -5.05 -13.88 -2.83
N ALA A 93 -6.31 -13.45 -3.03
CA ALA A 93 -6.68 -12.49 -4.06
C ALA A 93 -7.15 -11.13 -3.51
N HIS A 94 -7.11 -10.88 -2.20
CA HIS A 94 -7.65 -9.65 -1.62
C HIS A 94 -6.83 -8.38 -1.90
N HIS A 95 -5.58 -8.51 -2.33
CA HIS A 95 -4.74 -7.41 -2.81
C HIS A 95 -4.64 -7.33 -4.34
N GLU A 96 -5.39 -8.17 -5.07
CA GLU A 96 -5.53 -8.04 -6.51
C GLU A 96 -6.39 -6.82 -6.85
N LYS A 97 -6.08 -6.16 -7.96
CA LYS A 97 -6.79 -4.98 -8.45
C LYS A 97 -7.47 -5.31 -9.77
N LEU A 98 -8.63 -4.71 -10.03
CA LEU A 98 -9.43 -5.09 -11.22
C LEU A 98 -8.70 -4.83 -12.55
N ASP A 99 -7.78 -3.87 -12.58
CA ASP A 99 -6.93 -3.52 -13.72
C ASP A 99 -5.70 -4.44 -13.91
N GLY A 100 -5.46 -5.40 -13.01
CA GLY A 100 -4.32 -6.31 -13.06
C GLY A 100 -3.02 -5.75 -12.49
N THR A 101 -3.01 -4.54 -11.91
CA THR A 101 -1.80 -3.96 -11.28
C THR A 101 -1.60 -4.41 -9.83
N GLY A 102 -2.52 -5.23 -9.31
CA GLY A 102 -2.43 -5.83 -7.98
C GLY A 102 -1.46 -7.01 -7.92
N TYR A 103 -1.44 -7.66 -6.75
CA TYR A 103 -0.52 -8.75 -6.44
C TYR A 103 -1.26 -9.85 -5.64
N PRO A 104 -0.74 -11.09 -5.58
CA PRO A 104 0.53 -11.56 -6.11
C PRO A 104 0.52 -12.06 -7.56
N ARG A 105 -0.65 -12.25 -8.17
CA ARG A 105 -0.80 -12.89 -9.50
C ARG A 105 -1.15 -11.92 -10.62
N GLY A 106 -1.51 -10.68 -10.32
CA GLY A 106 -1.89 -9.69 -11.34
C GLY A 106 -3.19 -10.09 -12.04
N LEU A 107 -4.17 -10.56 -11.25
CA LEU A 107 -5.46 -10.97 -11.78
C LEU A 107 -6.26 -9.78 -12.27
N THR A 108 -7.02 -9.97 -13.34
CA THR A 108 -8.00 -8.99 -13.80
C THR A 108 -9.39 -9.25 -13.21
N ALA A 109 -10.28 -8.27 -13.34
CA ALA A 109 -11.62 -8.25 -12.73
C ALA A 109 -12.40 -9.59 -12.78
N ASP A 110 -12.37 -10.28 -13.91
CA ASP A 110 -13.13 -11.52 -14.13
C ASP A 110 -12.56 -12.73 -13.36
N SER A 111 -11.28 -12.67 -13.01
CA SER A 111 -10.57 -13.76 -12.31
C SER A 111 -10.56 -13.58 -10.79
N ILE A 112 -10.91 -12.40 -10.28
CA ILE A 112 -10.91 -12.11 -8.85
C ILE A 112 -12.24 -12.57 -8.23
N PRO A 113 -12.22 -13.44 -7.20
CA PRO A 113 -13.44 -13.85 -6.50
C PRO A 113 -14.19 -12.64 -5.95
N ILE A 114 -15.52 -12.65 -6.05
CA ILE A 114 -16.37 -11.55 -5.55
C ILE A 114 -16.10 -11.27 -4.06
N GLN A 115 -15.85 -12.30 -3.26
CA GLN A 115 -15.52 -12.17 -1.84
C GLN A 115 -14.20 -11.42 -1.63
N SER A 116 -13.20 -11.63 -2.49
CA SER A 116 -11.93 -10.90 -2.45
C SER A 116 -12.13 -9.43 -2.82
N LYS A 117 -13.00 -9.13 -3.80
CA LYS A 117 -13.35 -7.75 -4.14
C LYS A 117 -14.02 -7.01 -2.96
N ILE A 118 -14.93 -7.69 -2.25
CA ILE A 118 -15.56 -7.17 -1.02
C ILE A 118 -14.51 -6.95 0.07
N MET A 119 -13.59 -7.91 0.24
CA MET A 119 -12.53 -7.83 1.24
C MET A 119 -11.57 -6.68 0.95
N ALA A 120 -11.17 -6.47 -0.31
CA ALA A 120 -10.30 -5.36 -0.70
C ALA A 120 -10.87 -3.99 -0.29
N ILE A 121 -12.18 -3.77 -0.53
CA ILE A 121 -12.86 -2.53 -0.12
C ILE A 121 -12.85 -2.39 1.41
N SER A 122 -13.14 -3.49 2.11
CA SER A 122 -13.21 -3.50 3.57
C SER A 122 -11.83 -3.26 4.21
N ASP A 123 -10.78 -3.89 3.67
CA ASP A 123 -9.39 -3.79 4.12
C ASP A 123 -8.85 -2.37 3.91
N ILE A 124 -9.08 -1.79 2.72
CA ILE A 124 -8.69 -0.39 2.44
C ILE A 124 -9.41 0.57 3.39
N PHE A 125 -10.72 0.38 3.61
CA PHE A 125 -11.48 1.25 4.52
C PHE A 125 -10.95 1.17 5.96
N ASP A 126 -10.75 -0.05 6.47
CA ASP A 126 -10.26 -0.29 7.83
C ASP A 126 -8.85 0.31 7.99
N ALA A 127 -7.94 0.04 7.04
CA ALA A 127 -6.58 0.57 7.06
C ALA A 127 -6.50 2.12 7.01
N LEU A 128 -7.50 2.79 6.43
CA LEU A 128 -7.58 4.26 6.38
C LEU A 128 -8.15 4.86 7.66
N THR A 129 -9.12 4.17 8.28
CA THR A 129 -9.89 4.70 9.42
C THR A 129 -9.37 4.21 10.78
N ASP A 130 -8.48 3.22 10.79
CA ASP A 130 -7.79 2.70 11.97
C ASP A 130 -6.99 3.79 12.69
N LYS A 131 -7.25 3.91 14.00
CA LYS A 131 -6.70 4.93 14.91
C LYS A 131 -5.44 4.44 15.63
N ASP A 132 -5.20 3.13 15.67
CA ASP A 132 -4.15 2.52 16.49
C ASP A 132 -2.79 2.50 15.79
N ARG A 133 -2.69 3.08 14.59
CA ARG A 133 -1.41 3.21 13.88
C ARG A 133 -0.57 4.34 14.49
N PRO A 134 0.57 4.06 15.16
CA PRO A 134 1.36 5.06 15.90
C PRO A 134 1.87 6.21 15.02
N TYR A 135 1.93 5.99 13.71
CA TYR A 135 2.56 6.89 12.73
C TYR A 135 1.56 7.63 11.84
N LYS A 136 0.24 7.40 12.00
CA LYS A 136 -0.76 8.02 11.12
C LYS A 136 -2.05 8.30 11.88
N ARG A 137 -2.50 9.56 11.87
CA ARG A 137 -3.84 9.91 12.37
C ARG A 137 -4.89 9.25 11.48
N ALA A 138 -5.91 8.64 12.09
CA ALA A 138 -7.05 8.09 11.37
C ALA A 138 -7.64 9.13 10.41
N VAL A 139 -7.92 8.68 9.19
CA VAL A 139 -8.57 9.49 8.17
C VAL A 139 -10.06 9.58 8.51
N PRO A 140 -10.69 10.78 8.44
CA PRO A 140 -12.14 10.90 8.59
C PRO A 140 -12.88 9.99 7.61
N ILE A 141 -14.04 9.46 8.02
CA ILE A 141 -14.81 8.50 7.22
C ILE A 141 -15.10 9.07 5.83
N GLU A 142 -15.52 10.33 5.73
CA GLU A 142 -15.82 11.01 4.46
C GLU A 142 -14.61 10.96 3.53
N ARG A 143 -13.42 11.21 4.08
CA ARG A 143 -12.18 11.20 3.30
C ARG A 143 -11.77 9.78 2.92
N ALA A 144 -12.02 8.77 3.75
CA ALA A 144 -11.79 7.37 3.39
C ALA A 144 -12.72 6.92 2.24
N LEU A 145 -13.98 7.35 2.27
CA LEU A 145 -14.94 7.10 1.19
C LEU A 145 -14.56 7.82 -0.11
N ASP A 146 -14.02 9.05 -0.04
CA ASP A 146 -13.49 9.74 -1.22
C ASP A 146 -12.33 8.98 -1.85
N ILE A 147 -11.41 8.46 -1.04
CA ILE A 147 -10.28 7.65 -1.51
C ILE A 147 -10.78 6.38 -2.21
N LEU A 148 -11.71 5.64 -1.60
CA LEU A 148 -12.29 4.45 -2.23
C LEU A 148 -13.00 4.76 -3.55
N GLN A 149 -13.70 5.90 -3.64
CA GLN A 149 -14.30 6.33 -4.90
C GLN A 149 -13.26 6.68 -5.96
N MET A 150 -12.10 7.23 -5.59
CA MET A 150 -10.98 7.42 -6.52
C MET A 150 -10.43 6.08 -7.00
N GLU A 151 -10.18 5.13 -6.10
CA GLU A 151 -9.71 3.77 -6.45
C GLU A 151 -10.70 3.05 -7.39
N ALA A 152 -12.01 3.25 -7.20
CA ALA A 152 -13.03 2.68 -8.09
C ALA A 152 -12.98 3.32 -9.49
N ARG A 153 -12.78 4.64 -9.58
CA ARG A 153 -12.62 5.35 -10.88
C ARG A 153 -11.37 4.93 -11.62
N GLU A 154 -10.31 4.58 -10.90
CA GLU A 154 -9.07 4.04 -11.43
C GLU A 154 -9.16 2.53 -11.75
N ASN A 155 -10.34 1.91 -11.58
CA ASN A 155 -10.57 0.49 -11.79
C ASN A 155 -9.65 -0.41 -10.92
N HIS A 156 -9.32 0.04 -9.71
CA HIS A 156 -8.62 -0.80 -8.73
C HIS A 156 -9.60 -1.63 -7.90
N VAL A 157 -10.77 -1.08 -7.56
CA VAL A 157 -11.82 -1.75 -6.78
C VAL A 157 -13.17 -1.74 -7.52
N ASP A 158 -14.05 -2.66 -7.13
CA ASP A 158 -15.35 -2.85 -7.80
C ASP A 158 -16.36 -1.77 -7.43
N GLN A 159 -16.83 -1.04 -8.44
CA GLN A 159 -17.73 0.11 -8.27
C GLN A 159 -19.10 -0.29 -7.72
N ASP A 160 -19.66 -1.41 -8.15
CA ASP A 160 -20.99 -1.85 -7.72
C ASP A 160 -20.94 -2.34 -6.27
N LEU A 161 -19.88 -3.06 -5.89
CA LEU A 161 -19.67 -3.45 -4.50
C LEU A 161 -19.39 -2.25 -3.59
N LEU A 162 -18.63 -1.26 -4.06
CA LEU A 162 -18.40 -0.03 -3.30
C LEU A 162 -19.70 0.75 -3.09
N LYS A 163 -20.57 0.80 -4.10
CA LYS A 163 -21.90 1.41 -3.98
C LYS A 163 -22.71 0.73 -2.88
N ILE A 164 -22.75 -0.61 -2.85
CA ILE A 164 -23.42 -1.38 -1.79
C ILE A 164 -22.84 -1.07 -0.41
N PHE A 165 -21.51 -0.98 -0.30
CA PHE A 165 -20.82 -0.66 0.96
C PHE A 165 -21.23 0.73 1.50
N ILE A 166 -21.32 1.73 0.63
CA ILE A 166 -21.70 3.11 0.97
C ILE A 166 -23.20 3.21 1.29
N GLU A 167 -24.07 2.70 0.41
CA GLU A 167 -25.52 2.78 0.59
C GLU A 167 -25.99 1.98 1.82
N GLY A 168 -25.36 0.84 2.06
CA GLY A 168 -25.59 0.02 3.24
C GLY A 168 -25.06 0.61 4.54
N LYS A 169 -24.28 1.71 4.47
CA LYS A 169 -23.60 2.37 5.60
C LYS A 169 -22.95 1.37 6.56
N VAL A 170 -22.23 0.41 6.01
CA VAL A 170 -21.69 -0.73 6.78
C VAL A 170 -20.78 -0.24 7.92
N TYR A 171 -20.09 0.89 7.69
CA TYR A 171 -19.24 1.58 8.65
C TYR A 171 -19.99 2.23 9.83
N ASP A 172 -21.28 2.58 9.70
CA ASP A 172 -22.05 3.16 10.82
C ASP A 172 -22.18 2.16 11.97
N LYS A 173 -22.31 0.86 11.65
CA LYS A 173 -22.34 -0.20 12.67
C LYS A 173 -21.06 -0.24 13.49
N LEU A 174 -19.92 0.00 12.85
CA LEU A 174 -18.62 0.06 13.52
C LEU A 174 -18.50 1.35 14.36
N TYR A 175 -19.04 2.46 13.89
CA TYR A 175 -19.13 3.71 14.66
C TYR A 175 -19.93 3.54 15.95
N TYR A 176 -21.13 2.94 15.88
CA TYR A 176 -21.96 2.69 17.06
C TYR A 176 -21.39 1.64 18.01
N SER A 177 -20.57 0.70 17.51
CA SER A 177 -19.86 -0.26 18.36
C SER A 177 -18.72 0.38 19.17
N GLY A 178 -18.33 1.62 18.84
CA GLY A 178 -17.22 2.33 19.47
C GLY A 178 -15.84 2.03 18.86
N TYR A 179 -15.79 1.27 17.76
CA TYR A 179 -14.55 0.94 17.04
C TYR A 179 -14.01 2.16 16.24
N LEU A 180 -14.90 2.99 15.68
CA LEU A 180 -14.51 4.15 14.84
C LEU A 180 -14.58 5.53 15.53
N ARG A 181 -14.59 5.61 16.88
CA ARG A 181 -14.76 6.86 17.68
C ARG A 181 -13.78 7.99 17.35
#